data_AF-A0AA51H817-F1
#
_entry.id   AF-A0AA51H817-F1
#
_cell.length_a   1.000
_cell.length_b   1.000
_cell.length_c   1.000
_cell.angle_alpha   90.00
_cell.angle_beta   90.00
_cell.angle_gamma   90.00
#
_symmetry.space_group_name_H-M   'P 1'
#
loop_
_entity.id
_entity.type
_entity.pdbx_description
1 polymer ?
#
loop_
_entity_poly.entity_id
_entity_poly.type
_entity_poly.pdbx_seq_one_letter_code
_entity_poly.pdbx_strand_id
1 'polypeptide(L)'
;MLRLSITLNNIRKLDKIENSAVEKTVYKKKLDKKSELKILYVEADEDHVAMQDGTNKQMKLIYVHEGLRSESKNRNALINPRYFTGLYNNNNEQLWLEVADYIYKYYDTDKIEKVYLSGDGANWIKDGLNWIDKSIYVLDRFHLSKYIKQATAHIPYTTPVMWGYVNKGKKEWVNDLFEVILDCTETGRKRKSVLESRRYIMNNWEGIRNQYNLDYVGCSAEGHVSHILSNRLSSRPMGWSEIGADQMARLRAYKKNGGKVYDLMKLKKQSEIKERKIKELDKRVVKKKLNVSINETLDNLEIINIGKRTQMSEFLKSIRGA
;
A
#
# COMPACT_ATOMS: atom_id res chain seq x y z
N MET A 1 -24.60 16.97 2.98
CA MET A 1 -23.58 17.12 1.92
C MET A 1 -22.37 17.96 2.33
N LEU A 2 -22.55 19.13 2.97
CA LEU A 2 -21.47 20.04 3.39
C LEU A 2 -20.38 19.45 4.32
N ARG A 3 -20.73 18.61 5.33
CA ARG A 3 -19.73 18.00 6.24
C ARG A 3 -18.78 17.00 5.55
N LEU A 4 -19.22 16.28 4.53
CA LEU A 4 -18.39 15.35 3.76
C LEU A 4 -17.37 16.09 2.88
N SER A 5 -17.80 17.20 2.27
CA SER A 5 -16.95 18.08 1.44
C SER A 5 -15.78 18.67 2.26
N ILE A 6 -16.06 19.20 3.46
CA ILE A 6 -15.02 19.77 4.33
C ILE A 6 -13.99 18.71 4.77
N THR A 7 -14.47 17.50 5.10
CA THR A 7 -13.59 16.41 5.55
C THR A 7 -12.68 15.91 4.41
N LEU A 8 -13.22 15.75 3.20
CA LEU A 8 -12.44 15.32 2.02
C LEU A 8 -11.44 16.39 1.56
N ASN A 9 -11.81 17.68 1.62
CA ASN A 9 -10.88 18.77 1.31
C ASN A 9 -9.76 18.89 2.34
N ASN A 10 -10.03 18.60 3.62
CA ASN A 10 -8.97 18.53 4.63
C ASN A 10 -8.05 17.33 4.43
N ILE A 11 -8.57 16.19 3.94
CA ILE A 11 -7.75 15.03 3.59
C ILE A 11 -6.87 15.32 2.37
N ARG A 12 -7.39 16.01 1.35
CA ARG A 12 -6.59 16.47 0.19
C ARG A 12 -5.43 17.35 0.61
N LYS A 13 -5.62 18.20 1.62
CA LYS A 13 -4.57 19.02 2.21
C LYS A 13 -3.55 18.23 3.01
N LEU A 14 -3.78 16.97 3.35
CA LEU A 14 -2.74 16.08 3.90
C LEU A 14 -1.92 15.53 2.74
N ASP A 15 -0.82 16.17 2.36
CA ASP A 15 0.22 15.58 1.49
C ASP A 15 0.44 14.10 1.78
N LYS A 16 0.92 13.35 0.77
CA LYS A 16 1.02 11.88 0.80
C LYS A 16 1.44 11.33 2.17
N ILE A 17 0.55 10.53 2.77
CA ILE A 17 0.79 9.90 4.07
C ILE A 17 1.65 8.66 3.85
N GLU A 18 2.96 8.80 4.03
CA GLU A 18 3.87 7.66 3.90
C GLU A 18 3.53 6.55 4.92
N ASN A 19 3.71 5.27 4.54
CA ASN A 19 3.44 4.14 5.45
C ASN A 19 4.35 4.15 6.69
N SER A 20 5.50 4.84 6.61
CA SER A 20 6.42 5.08 7.73
C SER A 20 5.98 6.22 8.67
N ALA A 21 4.91 6.98 8.35
CA ALA A 21 4.47 8.11 9.16
C ALA A 21 4.13 7.73 10.61
N VAL A 22 3.64 6.51 10.83
CA VAL A 22 3.34 5.98 12.18
C VAL A 22 4.57 5.89 13.07
N GLU A 23 5.76 5.74 12.51
CA GLU A 23 7.01 5.65 13.26
C GLU A 23 7.45 6.99 13.84
N LYS A 24 6.98 8.08 13.23
CA LYS A 24 7.25 9.46 13.68
C LYS A 24 6.24 9.92 14.73
N THR A 25 5.05 9.30 14.79
CA THR A 25 3.94 9.75 15.63
C THR A 25 3.69 8.85 16.82
N VAL A 26 3.84 7.53 16.65
CA VAL A 26 3.72 6.58 17.74
C VAL A 26 5.05 6.56 18.46
N TYR A 27 5.02 6.96 19.73
CA TYR A 27 6.17 6.91 20.64
C TYR A 27 6.49 5.45 20.93
N LYS A 28 7.14 4.75 19.99
CA LYS A 28 7.85 3.52 20.31
C LYS A 28 9.11 3.95 21.06
N LYS A 29 9.20 3.55 22.34
CA LYS A 29 10.48 3.41 23.05
C LYS A 29 11.44 2.80 22.03
N LYS A 30 12.55 3.49 21.75
CA LYS A 30 13.63 3.01 20.87
C LYS A 30 13.72 1.50 21.08
N LEU A 31 13.40 0.70 20.06
CA LEU A 31 13.65 -0.74 20.17
C LEU A 31 15.16 -0.84 20.16
N ASP A 32 15.77 -0.85 21.36
CA ASP A 32 17.22 -1.02 21.50
C ASP A 32 17.63 -2.42 21.00
N LYS A 33 16.67 -3.33 20.80
CA LYS A 33 16.85 -4.67 20.25
C LYS A 33 15.75 -4.99 19.22
N LYS A 34 16.13 -5.59 18.09
CA LYS A 34 15.18 -6.13 17.10
C LYS A 34 14.45 -7.35 17.67
N SER A 35 13.23 -7.60 17.20
CA SER A 35 12.46 -8.79 17.58
C SER A 35 13.12 -10.05 17.02
N GLU A 36 13.37 -11.04 17.88
CA GLU A 36 13.88 -12.36 17.48
C GLU A 36 12.70 -13.31 17.30
N LEU A 37 12.40 -13.69 16.06
CA LEU A 37 11.31 -14.61 15.72
C LEU A 37 11.78 -15.59 14.65
N LYS A 38 11.34 -16.84 14.77
CA LYS A 38 11.63 -17.89 13.79
C LYS A 38 10.74 -17.80 12.55
N ILE A 39 9.46 -17.44 12.74
CA ILE A 39 8.47 -17.40 11.67
C ILE A 39 7.79 -16.03 11.65
N LEU A 40 7.74 -15.42 10.47
CA LEU A 40 7.01 -14.20 10.20
C LEU A 40 5.92 -14.47 9.17
N TYR A 41 4.82 -13.73 9.22
CA TYR A 41 3.71 -13.87 8.29
C TYR A 41 3.47 -12.53 7.59
N VAL A 42 3.31 -12.61 6.28
CA VAL A 42 3.00 -11.50 5.40
C VAL A 42 1.78 -11.90 4.60
N GLU A 43 0.72 -11.11 4.65
CA GLU A 43 -0.49 -11.35 3.89
C GLU A 43 -0.77 -10.14 2.99
N ALA A 44 -1.16 -10.40 1.75
CA ALA A 44 -1.37 -9.39 0.73
C ALA A 44 -2.64 -9.67 -0.07
N ASP A 45 -3.34 -8.60 -0.44
CA ASP A 45 -4.55 -8.61 -1.27
C ASP A 45 -4.87 -7.17 -1.73
N GLU A 46 -5.92 -6.96 -2.51
CA GLU A 46 -6.35 -5.65 -2.99
C GLU A 46 -7.87 -5.40 -2.96
N ASP A 47 -8.24 -4.12 -3.01
CA ASP A 47 -9.60 -3.67 -3.29
C ASP A 47 -9.65 -2.97 -4.66
N HIS A 48 -10.76 -3.11 -5.38
CA HIS A 48 -10.98 -2.41 -6.65
C HIS A 48 -11.82 -1.16 -6.41
N VAL A 49 -11.19 0.01 -6.50
CA VAL A 49 -11.80 1.30 -6.17
C VAL A 49 -12.20 2.04 -7.45
N ALA A 50 -13.47 2.45 -7.53
CA ALA A 50 -14.00 3.22 -8.64
C ALA A 50 -13.53 4.68 -8.60
N MET A 51 -12.99 5.15 -9.71
CA MET A 51 -12.48 6.51 -9.89
C MET A 51 -13.53 7.42 -10.53
N GLN A 52 -13.37 8.73 -10.37
CA GLN A 52 -14.26 9.74 -10.97
C GLN A 52 -14.19 9.80 -12.49
N ASP A 53 -13.11 9.29 -13.10
CA ASP A 53 -12.92 9.20 -14.55
C ASP A 53 -13.54 7.93 -15.16
N GLY A 54 -14.25 7.13 -14.37
CA GLY A 54 -14.88 5.87 -14.80
C GLY A 54 -13.95 4.67 -14.80
N THR A 55 -12.66 4.83 -14.46
CA THR A 55 -11.72 3.72 -14.32
C THR A 55 -11.83 3.05 -12.94
N ASN A 56 -11.27 1.85 -12.80
CA ASN A 56 -11.05 1.21 -11.51
C ASN A 56 -9.55 1.11 -11.24
N LYS A 57 -9.14 1.36 -10.00
CA LYS A 57 -7.74 1.22 -9.56
C LYS A 57 -7.64 0.22 -8.42
N GLN A 58 -6.58 -0.59 -8.46
CA GLN A 58 -6.27 -1.55 -7.40
C GLN A 58 -5.61 -0.83 -6.23
N MET A 59 -6.33 -0.74 -5.11
CA MET A 59 -5.80 -0.28 -3.83
C MET A 59 -5.22 -1.47 -3.10
N LYS A 60 -3.90 -1.47 -2.87
CA LYS A 60 -3.19 -2.63 -2.34
C LYS A 60 -3.12 -2.60 -0.83
N LEU A 61 -3.14 -3.77 -0.21
CA LEU A 61 -2.92 -3.94 1.22
C LEU A 61 -1.91 -5.06 1.43
N ILE A 62 -0.85 -4.77 2.18
CA ILE A 62 0.06 -5.78 2.73
C ILE A 62 0.09 -5.59 4.24
N TYR A 63 0.14 -6.67 5.00
CA TYR A 63 0.47 -6.58 6.41
C TYR A 63 1.38 -7.69 6.89
N VAL A 64 2.24 -7.32 7.83
CA VAL A 64 3.21 -8.19 8.48
C VAL A 64 2.73 -8.46 9.90
N HIS A 65 2.76 -9.71 10.37
CA HIS A 65 2.39 -10.09 11.74
C HIS A 65 3.17 -11.30 12.25
N GLU A 66 3.13 -11.50 13.56
CA GLU A 66 3.93 -12.52 14.28
C GLU A 66 3.11 -13.80 14.56
N GLY A 67 2.04 -14.04 13.78
CA GLY A 67 1.11 -15.15 13.97
C GLY A 67 -0.19 -14.75 14.66
N LEU A 68 -0.83 -15.71 15.34
CA LEU A 68 -2.16 -15.59 15.94
C LEU A 68 -2.12 -15.73 17.46
N ARG A 69 -2.93 -14.93 18.15
CA ARG A 69 -3.26 -15.11 19.57
C ARG A 69 -4.75 -15.35 19.72
N SER A 70 -5.13 -16.35 20.51
CA SER A 70 -6.53 -16.57 20.87
C SER A 70 -7.03 -15.43 21.77
N GLU A 71 -8.11 -14.77 21.36
CA GLU A 71 -8.86 -13.81 22.20
C GLU A 71 -10.05 -14.48 22.89
N SER A 72 -10.67 -15.46 22.23
CA SER A 72 -11.77 -16.27 22.77
C SER A 72 -11.95 -17.56 21.97
N LYS A 73 -12.88 -18.43 22.40
CA LYS A 73 -13.13 -19.77 21.82
C LYS A 73 -13.21 -19.82 20.30
N ASN A 74 -13.69 -18.76 19.64
CA ASN A 74 -13.84 -18.67 18.18
C ASN A 74 -13.28 -17.37 17.59
N ARG A 75 -12.36 -16.69 18.30
CA ARG A 75 -11.81 -15.42 17.85
C ARG A 75 -10.32 -15.36 18.11
N ASN A 76 -9.57 -15.16 17.04
CA ASN A 76 -8.15 -14.92 17.07
C ASN A 76 -7.87 -13.46 16.70
N ALA A 77 -6.76 -12.93 17.19
CA ALA A 77 -6.19 -11.66 16.77
C ALA A 77 -4.78 -11.87 16.25
N LEU A 78 -4.41 -11.07 15.24
CA LEU A 78 -3.02 -11.03 14.77
C LEU A 78 -2.12 -10.44 15.87
N ILE A 79 -0.95 -11.04 16.04
CA ILE A 79 0.07 -10.52 16.95
C ILE A 79 0.87 -9.44 16.22
N ASN A 80 0.88 -8.23 16.78
CA ASN A 80 1.64 -7.07 16.30
C ASN A 80 1.52 -6.76 14.79
N PRO A 81 0.30 -6.71 14.21
CA PRO A 81 0.15 -6.46 12.78
C PRO A 81 0.61 -5.06 12.40
N ARG A 82 1.40 -4.96 11.32
CA ARG A 82 1.77 -3.70 10.66
C ARG A 82 1.23 -3.68 9.24
N TYR A 83 0.41 -2.69 8.93
CA TYR A 83 -0.26 -2.50 7.64
C TYR A 83 0.46 -1.49 6.74
N PHE A 84 0.50 -1.81 5.44
CA PHE A 84 1.02 -1.01 4.35
C PHE A 84 -0.04 -0.93 3.25
N THR A 85 -0.32 0.27 2.75
CA THR A 85 -1.33 0.45 1.70
C THR A 85 -1.01 1.64 0.82
N GLY A 86 -1.66 1.70 -0.33
CA GLY A 86 -1.63 2.84 -1.24
C GLY A 86 -1.93 2.46 -2.67
N LEU A 87 -2.02 3.48 -3.53
CA LEU A 87 -2.00 3.34 -4.97
C LEU A 87 -0.56 3.37 -5.46
N TYR A 88 -0.15 2.28 -6.10
CA TYR A 88 1.21 2.08 -6.62
C TYR A 88 1.14 1.89 -8.13
N ASN A 89 0.63 2.88 -8.87
CA ASN A 89 0.41 2.91 -10.34
C ASN A 89 1.52 2.19 -11.16
N ASN A 90 1.45 0.86 -11.25
CA ASN A 90 2.45 -0.05 -11.81
C ASN A 90 3.84 -0.08 -11.15
N ASN A 91 4.01 0.49 -9.95
CA ASN A 91 5.27 0.42 -9.19
C ASN A 91 5.09 -0.40 -7.89
N ASN A 92 4.87 -1.69 -8.06
CA ASN A 92 4.64 -2.62 -6.94
C ASN A 92 5.90 -2.85 -6.11
N GLU A 93 7.07 -2.72 -6.75
CA GLU A 93 8.38 -2.82 -6.12
C GLU A 93 8.53 -1.82 -4.97
N GLN A 94 8.06 -0.58 -5.15
CA GLN A 94 8.11 0.42 -4.09
C GLN A 94 7.33 0.00 -2.84
N LEU A 95 6.18 -0.68 -2.99
CA LEU A 95 5.42 -1.19 -1.86
C LEU A 95 6.18 -2.31 -1.16
N TRP A 96 6.78 -3.24 -1.91
CA TRP A 96 7.59 -4.31 -1.35
C TRP A 96 8.87 -3.83 -0.68
N LEU A 97 9.52 -2.79 -1.22
CA LEU A 97 10.63 -2.09 -0.60
C LEU A 97 10.26 -1.53 0.78
N GLU A 98 9.09 -0.88 0.90
CA GLU A 98 8.60 -0.37 2.18
C GLU A 98 8.37 -1.48 3.22
N VAL A 99 7.88 -2.64 2.77
CA VAL A 99 7.67 -3.83 3.62
C VAL A 99 9.02 -4.44 4.04
N ALA A 100 9.95 -4.60 3.09
CA ALA A 100 11.29 -5.14 3.34
C ALA A 100 12.09 -4.26 4.30
N ASP A 101 12.06 -2.93 4.11
CA ASP A 101 12.71 -1.96 5.02
C ASP A 101 12.15 -2.08 6.45
N TYR A 102 10.82 -2.21 6.58
CA TYR A 102 10.20 -2.45 7.87
C TYR A 102 10.65 -3.78 8.50
N ILE A 103 10.66 -4.87 7.74
CA ILE A 103 11.09 -6.18 8.27
C ILE A 103 12.54 -6.10 8.75
N TYR A 104 13.44 -5.59 7.91
CA TYR A 104 14.86 -5.43 8.23
C TYR A 104 15.08 -4.54 9.46
N LYS A 105 14.30 -3.47 9.60
CA LYS A 105 14.44 -2.52 10.72
C LYS A 105 13.98 -3.08 12.06
N TYR A 106 12.89 -3.87 12.07
CA TYR A 106 12.23 -4.27 13.33
C TYR A 106 12.48 -5.72 13.73
N TYR A 107 12.91 -6.59 12.82
CA TYR A 107 13.16 -8.01 13.10
C TYR A 107 14.61 -8.38 12.83
N ASP A 108 15.15 -9.27 13.67
CA ASP A 108 16.44 -9.90 13.43
C ASP A 108 16.29 -10.94 12.31
N THR A 109 16.63 -10.55 11.09
CA THR A 109 16.48 -11.36 9.87
C THR A 109 17.33 -12.62 9.88
N ASP A 110 18.39 -12.67 10.68
CA ASP A 110 19.24 -13.86 10.83
C ASP A 110 18.52 -14.94 11.65
N LYS A 111 17.63 -14.54 12.56
CA LYS A 111 16.82 -15.46 13.38
C LYS A 111 15.55 -15.95 12.69
N ILE A 112 15.09 -15.24 11.67
CA ILE A 112 13.97 -15.68 10.84
C ILE A 112 14.41 -16.92 10.07
N GLU A 113 13.71 -18.02 10.27
CA GLU A 113 13.89 -19.27 9.53
C GLU A 113 12.93 -19.33 8.33
N LYS A 114 11.76 -18.70 8.42
CA LYS A 114 10.71 -18.75 7.41
C LYS A 114 9.83 -17.50 7.42
N VAL A 115 9.43 -17.03 6.24
CA VAL A 115 8.37 -16.04 6.08
C VAL A 115 7.24 -16.62 5.25
N TYR A 116 6.03 -16.72 5.79
CA TYR A 116 4.88 -17.10 4.97
C TYR A 116 4.34 -15.89 4.25
N LEU A 117 4.26 -15.94 2.91
CA LEU A 117 3.65 -14.91 2.09
C LEU A 117 2.32 -15.42 1.53
N SER A 118 1.20 -14.96 2.08
CA SER A 118 -0.14 -15.38 1.67
C SER A 118 -0.80 -14.35 0.76
N GLY A 119 -1.54 -14.81 -0.25
CA GLY A 119 -2.38 -13.93 -1.07
C GLY A 119 -3.12 -14.67 -2.17
N ASP A 120 -3.76 -13.92 -3.07
CA ASP A 120 -4.68 -14.43 -4.10
C ASP A 120 -4.02 -15.08 -5.32
N GLY A 121 -2.69 -14.98 -5.43
CA GLY A 121 -1.92 -15.53 -6.53
C GLY A 121 -1.66 -14.56 -7.67
N ALA A 122 -2.05 -13.29 -7.51
CA ALA A 122 -1.67 -12.21 -8.40
C ALA A 122 -0.14 -12.08 -8.48
N ASN A 123 0.35 -11.77 -9.69
CA ASN A 123 1.79 -11.67 -9.95
C ASN A 123 2.46 -10.65 -9.02
N TRP A 124 1.82 -9.50 -8.79
CA TRP A 124 2.36 -8.46 -7.92
C TRP A 124 2.55 -8.93 -6.47
N ILE A 125 1.76 -9.92 -6.01
CA ILE A 125 1.94 -10.52 -4.69
C ILE A 125 3.11 -11.49 -4.72
N LYS A 126 3.17 -12.35 -5.74
CA LYS A 126 4.27 -13.31 -5.91
C LYS A 126 5.62 -12.64 -6.09
N ASP A 127 5.66 -11.43 -6.65
CA ASP A 127 6.87 -10.62 -6.74
C ASP A 127 7.50 -10.35 -5.36
N GLY A 128 6.71 -10.37 -4.28
CA GLY A 128 7.19 -10.25 -2.91
C GLY A 128 8.19 -11.34 -2.50
N LEU A 129 8.18 -12.50 -3.19
CA LEU A 129 9.17 -13.56 -2.99
C LEU A 129 10.59 -13.10 -3.32
N ASN A 130 10.74 -12.13 -4.24
CA ASN A 130 12.04 -11.57 -4.63
C ASN A 130 12.53 -10.51 -3.63
N TRP A 131 11.64 -9.98 -2.79
CA TRP A 131 11.94 -8.87 -1.86
C TRP A 131 12.14 -9.34 -0.42
N ILE A 132 11.52 -10.47 -0.05
CA ILE A 132 11.53 -10.99 1.31
C ILE A 132 12.25 -12.33 1.32
N ASP A 133 13.44 -12.36 1.92
CA ASP A 133 14.23 -13.57 2.05
C ASP A 133 13.49 -14.66 2.86
N LYS A 134 13.77 -15.94 2.56
CA LYS A 134 13.17 -17.13 3.19
C LYS A 134 11.64 -17.18 3.07
N SER A 135 11.08 -16.48 2.08
CA SER A 135 9.65 -16.42 1.87
C SER A 135 9.12 -17.68 1.17
N ILE A 136 7.97 -18.17 1.65
CA ILE A 136 7.23 -19.30 1.09
C ILE A 136 5.85 -18.81 0.74
N TYR A 137 5.51 -18.86 -0.54
CA TYR A 137 4.19 -18.46 -1.01
C TYR A 137 3.13 -19.47 -0.59
N VAL A 138 2.01 -18.98 -0.07
CA VAL A 138 0.83 -19.76 0.27
C VAL A 138 -0.39 -19.17 -0.42
N LEU A 139 -1.14 -20.00 -1.14
CA LEU A 139 -2.38 -19.54 -1.76
C LEU A 139 -3.42 -19.30 -0.67
N ASP A 140 -4.10 -18.17 -0.69
CA ASP A 140 -5.23 -17.93 0.21
C ASP A 140 -6.35 -18.97 -0.01
N ARG A 141 -6.88 -19.47 1.10
CA ARG A 141 -7.91 -20.52 1.13
C ARG A 141 -9.27 -19.99 0.68
N PHE A 142 -9.58 -18.71 0.91
CA PHE A 142 -10.84 -18.13 0.45
C PHE A 142 -10.90 -18.12 -1.08
N HIS A 143 -9.84 -17.64 -1.75
CA HIS A 143 -9.77 -17.67 -3.21
C HIS A 143 -9.73 -19.08 -3.79
N LEU A 144 -9.01 -20.03 -3.17
CA LEU A 144 -9.10 -21.44 -3.54
C LEU A 144 -10.56 -21.93 -3.47
N SER A 145 -11.28 -21.62 -2.40
CA SER A 145 -12.68 -21.99 -2.27
C SER A 145 -13.56 -21.31 -3.33
N LYS A 146 -13.29 -20.05 -3.69
CA LYS A 146 -14.02 -19.31 -4.74
C LYS A 146 -13.90 -20.04 -6.08
N TYR A 147 -12.70 -20.43 -6.48
CA TYR A 147 -12.47 -21.12 -7.74
C TYR A 147 -12.99 -22.56 -7.75
N ILE A 148 -12.87 -23.29 -6.64
CA ILE A 148 -13.52 -24.62 -6.51
C ILE A 148 -15.03 -24.48 -6.69
N LYS A 149 -15.68 -23.55 -5.97
CA LYS A 149 -17.12 -23.29 -6.10
C LYS A 149 -17.50 -22.87 -7.52
N GLN A 150 -16.71 -22.00 -8.16
CA GLN A 150 -16.93 -21.56 -9.55
C GLN A 150 -16.96 -22.75 -10.51
N ALA A 151 -16.00 -23.67 -10.40
CA ALA A 151 -15.92 -24.86 -11.23
C ALA A 151 -17.09 -25.82 -10.99
N THR A 152 -17.42 -26.08 -9.72
CA THR A 152 -18.36 -27.14 -9.35
C THR A 152 -19.82 -26.68 -9.21
N ALA A 153 -20.11 -25.38 -9.31
CA ALA A 153 -21.44 -24.82 -8.99
C ALA A 153 -22.63 -25.45 -9.73
N HIS A 154 -22.43 -25.93 -10.96
CA HIS A 154 -23.46 -26.57 -11.78
C HIS A 154 -23.53 -28.10 -11.62
N ILE A 155 -22.54 -28.68 -10.94
CA ILE A 155 -22.46 -30.12 -10.64
C ILE A 155 -22.09 -30.26 -9.15
N PRO A 156 -22.98 -29.85 -8.22
CA PRO A 156 -22.58 -29.58 -6.82
C PRO A 156 -21.98 -30.78 -6.09
N TYR A 157 -22.37 -32.01 -6.45
CA TYR A 157 -21.85 -33.25 -5.89
C TYR A 157 -20.34 -33.45 -6.12
N THR A 158 -19.74 -32.76 -7.10
CA THR A 158 -18.29 -32.79 -7.34
C THR A 158 -17.50 -31.93 -6.36
N THR A 159 -18.14 -30.95 -5.68
CA THR A 159 -17.49 -30.06 -4.71
C THR A 159 -16.78 -30.81 -3.56
N PRO A 160 -17.45 -31.72 -2.82
CA PRO A 160 -16.78 -32.48 -1.76
C PRO A 160 -15.68 -33.41 -2.31
N VAL A 161 -15.86 -33.98 -3.51
CA VAL A 161 -14.83 -34.82 -4.16
C VAL A 161 -13.59 -33.99 -4.49
N MET A 162 -13.77 -32.82 -5.07
CA MET A 162 -12.71 -31.86 -5.39
C MET A 162 -11.91 -31.49 -4.13
N TRP A 163 -12.59 -31.14 -3.04
CA TRP A 163 -11.93 -30.88 -1.75
C TRP A 163 -11.20 -32.11 -1.22
N GLY A 164 -11.78 -33.30 -1.34
CA GLY A 164 -11.14 -34.55 -0.96
C GLY A 164 -9.79 -34.76 -1.66
N TYR A 165 -9.73 -34.49 -2.97
CA TYR A 165 -8.50 -34.61 -3.75
C TYR A 165 -7.48 -33.51 -3.42
N VAL A 166 -7.93 -32.26 -3.29
CA VAL A 166 -7.08 -31.13 -2.90
C VAL A 166 -6.44 -31.35 -1.53
N ASN A 167 -7.24 -31.74 -0.53
CA ASN A 167 -6.76 -31.99 0.84
C ASN A 167 -5.70 -33.11 0.87
N LYS A 168 -5.93 -34.19 0.11
CA LYS A 168 -4.99 -35.31 -0.02
C LYS A 168 -3.79 -35.03 -0.92
N GLY A 169 -3.72 -33.86 -1.57
CA GLY A 169 -2.61 -33.49 -2.46
C GLY A 169 -2.57 -34.30 -3.76
N LYS A 170 -3.71 -34.81 -4.22
CA LYS A 170 -3.81 -35.62 -5.45
C LYS A 170 -4.01 -34.72 -6.67
N LYS A 171 -2.92 -34.09 -7.15
CA LYS A 171 -2.96 -33.11 -8.26
C LYS A 171 -3.58 -33.69 -9.52
N GLU A 172 -3.19 -34.90 -9.88
CA GLU A 172 -3.69 -35.61 -11.07
C GLU A 172 -5.20 -35.82 -10.96
N TRP A 173 -5.69 -36.31 -9.82
CA TRP A 173 -7.12 -36.54 -9.62
C TRP A 173 -7.95 -35.26 -9.62
N VAL A 174 -7.37 -34.14 -9.15
CA VAL A 174 -7.99 -32.81 -9.30
C VAL A 174 -8.11 -32.46 -10.78
N ASN A 175 -7.05 -32.68 -11.57
CA ASN A 175 -7.05 -32.42 -13.00
C ASN A 175 -8.04 -33.32 -13.76
N ASP A 176 -8.09 -34.61 -13.44
CA ASP A 176 -9.04 -35.56 -14.05
C ASP A 176 -10.48 -35.19 -13.75
N LEU A 177 -10.77 -34.79 -12.50
CA LEU A 177 -12.09 -34.29 -12.13
C LEU A 177 -12.47 -33.01 -12.90
N PHE A 178 -11.50 -32.14 -13.20
CA PHE A 178 -11.75 -31.00 -14.07
C PHE A 178 -12.12 -31.42 -15.49
N GLU A 179 -11.48 -32.44 -16.06
CA GLU A 179 -11.85 -32.96 -17.40
C GLU A 179 -13.27 -33.52 -17.39
N VAL A 180 -13.62 -34.33 -16.40
CA VAL A 180 -14.99 -34.87 -16.24
C VAL A 180 -16.02 -33.74 -16.12
N ILE A 181 -15.73 -32.71 -15.30
CA ILE A 181 -16.62 -31.54 -15.19
C ILE A 181 -16.76 -30.85 -16.56
N LEU A 182 -15.64 -30.65 -17.28
CA LEU A 182 -15.64 -30.00 -18.59
C LEU A 182 -16.47 -30.77 -19.63
N ASP A 183 -16.39 -32.10 -19.63
CA ASP A 183 -17.16 -32.96 -20.53
C ASP A 183 -18.67 -32.89 -20.26
N CYS A 184 -19.04 -32.69 -18.99
CA CYS A 184 -20.43 -32.47 -18.57
C CYS A 184 -20.87 -31.00 -18.65
N THR A 185 -19.98 -30.07 -19.03
CA THR A 185 -20.28 -28.63 -19.10
C THR A 185 -20.64 -28.21 -20.52
N GLU A 186 -21.83 -27.63 -20.69
CA GLU A 186 -22.24 -27.01 -21.95
C GLU A 186 -21.24 -25.94 -22.44
N THR A 187 -21.12 -25.80 -23.77
CA THR A 187 -20.22 -24.82 -24.37
C THR A 187 -20.64 -23.38 -24.04
N GLY A 188 -19.65 -22.49 -23.89
CA GLY A 188 -19.88 -21.06 -23.64
C GLY A 188 -19.29 -20.55 -22.33
N ARG A 189 -20.02 -19.64 -21.66
CA ARG A 189 -19.52 -18.92 -20.46
C ARG A 189 -19.16 -19.86 -19.32
N LYS A 190 -19.94 -20.93 -19.10
CA LYS A 190 -19.70 -21.87 -18.01
C LYS A 190 -18.44 -22.70 -18.23
N ARG A 191 -18.24 -23.26 -19.43
CA ARG A 191 -16.99 -23.97 -19.79
C ARG A 191 -15.76 -23.07 -19.61
N LYS A 192 -15.84 -21.79 -19.99
CA LYS A 192 -14.75 -20.82 -19.77
C LYS A 192 -14.41 -20.64 -18.27
N SER A 193 -15.41 -20.51 -17.40
CA SER A 193 -15.18 -20.33 -15.96
C SER A 193 -14.62 -21.59 -15.27
N VAL A 194 -14.95 -22.78 -15.77
CA VAL A 194 -14.32 -24.05 -15.34
C VAL A 194 -12.86 -24.09 -15.77
N LEU A 195 -12.55 -23.76 -17.03
CA LEU A 195 -11.17 -23.71 -17.54
C LEU A 195 -10.30 -22.68 -16.79
N GLU A 196 -10.86 -21.52 -16.47
CA GLU A 196 -10.19 -20.50 -15.65
C GLU A 196 -9.87 -21.04 -14.25
N SER A 197 -10.84 -21.70 -13.61
CA SER A 197 -10.65 -22.31 -12.28
C SER A 197 -9.59 -23.40 -12.30
N ARG A 198 -9.60 -24.27 -13.32
CA ARG A 198 -8.58 -25.29 -13.53
C ARG A 198 -7.20 -24.65 -13.64
N ARG A 199 -7.05 -23.67 -14.52
CA ARG A 199 -5.77 -22.95 -14.71
C ARG A 199 -5.29 -22.31 -13.42
N TYR A 200 -6.18 -21.62 -12.71
CA TYR A 200 -5.87 -20.96 -11.45
C TYR A 200 -5.36 -21.94 -10.38
N ILE A 201 -6.08 -23.05 -10.17
CA ILE A 201 -5.70 -24.07 -9.17
C ILE A 201 -4.40 -24.77 -9.57
N MET A 202 -4.24 -25.13 -10.84
CA MET A 202 -3.02 -25.80 -11.32
C MET A 202 -1.78 -24.91 -11.21
N ASN A 203 -1.90 -23.62 -11.55
CA ASN A 203 -0.80 -22.65 -11.49
C ASN A 203 -0.40 -22.28 -10.06
N ASN A 204 -1.30 -22.47 -9.09
CA ASN A 204 -1.04 -22.19 -7.68
C ASN A 204 -0.88 -23.46 -6.83
N TRP A 205 -0.68 -24.62 -7.47
CA TRP A 205 -0.69 -25.91 -6.77
C TRP A 205 0.31 -25.99 -5.61
N GLU A 206 1.53 -25.51 -5.81
CA GLU A 206 2.55 -25.48 -4.75
C GLU A 206 2.12 -24.61 -3.56
N GLY A 207 1.60 -23.40 -3.82
CA GLY A 207 1.04 -22.53 -2.79
C GLY A 207 -0.17 -23.14 -2.07
N ILE A 208 -0.97 -23.97 -2.75
CA ILE A 208 -2.05 -24.74 -2.12
C ILE A 208 -1.49 -25.81 -1.19
N ARG A 209 -0.41 -26.50 -1.57
CA ARG A 209 0.21 -27.52 -0.74
C ARG A 209 0.86 -26.92 0.51
N ASN A 210 1.44 -25.72 0.41
CA ASN A 210 2.03 -25.03 1.55
C ASN A 210 1.02 -24.66 2.65
N GLN A 211 -0.29 -24.62 2.35
CA GLN A 211 -1.35 -24.45 3.37
C GLN A 211 -1.36 -25.58 4.42
N TYR A 212 -0.80 -26.75 4.09
CA TYR A 212 -0.80 -27.94 4.96
C TYR A 212 0.47 -28.06 5.80
N ASN A 213 1.37 -27.07 5.74
CA ASN A 213 2.52 -27.00 6.63
C ASN A 213 2.03 -26.83 8.09
N LEU A 214 2.61 -27.60 9.01
CA LEU A 214 2.18 -27.66 10.42
C LEU A 214 2.25 -26.32 11.16
N ASP A 215 3.17 -25.45 10.71
CA ASP A 215 3.44 -24.14 11.29
C ASP A 215 2.76 -23.00 10.52
N TYR A 216 1.91 -23.28 9.54
CA TYR A 216 1.12 -22.25 8.86
C TYR A 216 -0.21 -21.97 9.59
N VAL A 217 -0.53 -20.69 9.79
CA VAL A 217 -1.68 -20.28 10.62
C VAL A 217 -2.91 -19.82 9.84
N GLY A 218 -2.86 -19.85 8.50
CA GLY A 218 -3.93 -19.38 7.62
C GLY A 218 -3.71 -17.96 7.09
N CYS A 219 -4.69 -17.49 6.30
CA CYS A 219 -4.76 -16.15 5.72
C CYS A 219 -6.10 -15.52 6.11
N SER A 220 -6.07 -14.22 6.40
CA SER A 220 -7.20 -13.41 6.83
C SER A 220 -7.42 -12.16 5.94
N ALA A 221 -6.73 -12.07 4.80
CA ALA A 221 -6.64 -10.88 3.95
C ALA A 221 -8.00 -10.27 3.59
N GLU A 222 -8.97 -11.08 3.17
CA GLU A 222 -10.34 -10.64 2.87
C GLU A 222 -10.99 -9.80 3.98
N GLY A 223 -10.83 -10.22 5.24
CA GLY A 223 -11.35 -9.49 6.39
C GLY A 223 -10.64 -8.16 6.60
N HIS A 224 -9.33 -8.15 6.41
CA HIS A 224 -8.50 -6.94 6.53
C HIS A 224 -8.75 -5.95 5.39
N VAL A 225 -8.85 -6.41 4.14
CA VAL A 225 -9.24 -5.60 2.97
C VAL A 225 -10.62 -5.00 3.18
N SER A 226 -11.60 -5.80 3.58
CA SER A 226 -12.96 -5.33 3.86
C SER A 226 -12.96 -4.22 4.92
N HIS A 227 -12.28 -4.42 6.05
CA HIS A 227 -12.26 -3.46 7.14
C HIS A 227 -11.42 -2.19 6.88
N ILE A 228 -10.28 -2.33 6.20
CA ILE A 228 -9.32 -1.22 5.99
C ILE A 228 -9.65 -0.46 4.72
N LEU A 229 -9.95 -1.15 3.62
CA LEU A 229 -10.19 -0.56 2.31
C LEU A 229 -11.69 -0.48 2.00
N SER A 230 -12.34 -1.62 1.76
CA SER A 230 -13.65 -1.67 1.09
C SER A 230 -14.74 -0.93 1.85
N ASN A 231 -14.77 -1.03 3.19
CA ASN A 231 -15.74 -0.33 4.03
C ASN A 231 -15.82 1.17 3.70
N ARG A 232 -14.70 1.81 3.36
CA ARG A 232 -14.70 3.23 2.98
C ARG A 232 -14.58 3.49 1.48
N LEU A 233 -13.94 2.61 0.72
CA LEU A 233 -13.55 2.91 -0.65
C LEU A 233 -14.52 2.35 -1.69
N SER A 234 -15.06 1.14 -1.48
CA SER A 234 -15.81 0.40 -2.53
C SER A 234 -17.16 -0.18 -2.09
N SER A 235 -17.47 -0.27 -0.79
CA SER A 235 -18.72 -0.89 -0.29
C SER A 235 -20.01 -0.14 -0.65
N ARG A 236 -19.89 1.13 -1.04
CA ARG A 236 -20.99 1.96 -1.55
C ARG A 236 -20.54 2.61 -2.85
N PRO A 237 -21.43 2.81 -3.85
CA PRO A 237 -21.09 3.51 -5.08
C PRO A 237 -20.52 4.90 -4.77
N MET A 238 -19.22 5.08 -5.02
CA MET A 238 -18.48 6.31 -4.83
C MET A 238 -17.45 6.42 -5.96
N GLY A 239 -17.23 7.64 -6.47
CA GLY A 239 -16.13 7.93 -7.38
C GLY A 239 -15.05 8.71 -6.64
N TRP A 240 -13.82 8.21 -6.65
CA TRP A 240 -12.68 8.85 -6.01
C TRP A 240 -11.75 9.52 -7.01
N SER A 241 -11.12 10.62 -6.60
CA SER A 241 -9.87 11.07 -7.22
C SER A 241 -8.73 10.18 -6.72
N GLU A 242 -7.72 9.85 -7.54
CA GLU A 242 -6.59 8.99 -7.14
C GLU A 242 -5.95 9.44 -5.81
N ILE A 243 -5.60 10.73 -5.71
CA ILE A 243 -5.00 11.32 -4.50
C ILE A 243 -5.90 11.11 -3.27
N GLY A 244 -7.21 11.33 -3.42
CA GLY A 244 -8.16 11.18 -2.33
C GLY A 244 -8.35 9.73 -1.88
N ALA A 245 -8.33 8.77 -2.82
CA ALA A 245 -8.40 7.34 -2.51
C ALA A 245 -7.13 6.89 -1.78
N ASP A 246 -5.95 7.24 -2.30
CA ASP A 246 -4.65 6.88 -1.72
C ASP A 246 -4.49 7.44 -0.30
N GLN A 247 -4.75 8.74 -0.11
CA GLN A 247 -4.71 9.36 1.21
C GLN A 247 -5.71 8.74 2.20
N MET A 248 -6.92 8.42 1.75
CA MET A 248 -7.93 7.79 2.60
C MET A 248 -7.49 6.38 3.03
N ALA A 249 -6.98 5.57 2.10
CA ALA A 249 -6.45 4.24 2.40
C ALA A 249 -5.30 4.33 3.42
N ARG A 250 -4.30 5.17 3.13
CA ARG A 250 -3.13 5.39 3.99
C ARG A 250 -3.50 5.92 5.37
N LEU A 251 -4.49 6.82 5.47
CA LEU A 251 -5.00 7.31 6.75
C LEU A 251 -5.65 6.19 7.59
N ARG A 252 -6.39 5.28 6.93
CA ARG A 252 -7.02 4.14 7.61
C ARG A 252 -5.98 3.12 8.07
N ALA A 253 -4.97 2.81 7.26
CA ALA A 253 -3.85 1.97 7.66
C ALA A 253 -3.04 2.62 8.80
N TYR A 254 -2.74 3.92 8.72
CA TYR A 254 -2.08 4.68 9.77
C TYR A 254 -2.83 4.57 11.11
N LYS A 255 -4.17 4.71 11.11
CA LYS A 255 -4.99 4.52 12.31
C LYS A 255 -4.92 3.09 12.83
N LYS A 256 -4.93 2.09 11.95
CA LYS A 256 -4.79 0.66 12.31
C LYS A 256 -3.42 0.31 12.87
N ASN A 257 -2.37 1.01 12.44
CA ASN A 257 -1.03 0.92 12.99
C ASN A 257 -0.87 1.63 14.35
N GLY A 258 -1.95 2.14 14.95
CA GLY A 258 -1.93 2.83 16.25
C GLY A 258 -1.70 4.35 16.16
N GLY A 259 -1.58 4.90 14.96
CA GLY A 259 -1.41 6.33 14.73
C GLY A 259 -2.65 7.13 15.11
N LYS A 260 -2.46 8.27 15.77
CA LYS A 260 -3.53 9.25 16.02
C LYS A 260 -3.50 10.33 14.94
N VAL A 261 -4.66 10.61 14.34
CA VAL A 261 -4.78 11.56 13.22
C VAL A 261 -4.32 12.97 13.65
N TYR A 262 -4.59 13.35 14.90
CA TYR A 262 -4.15 14.63 15.46
C TYR A 262 -2.61 14.79 15.43
N ASP A 263 -1.87 13.74 15.78
CA ASP A 263 -0.40 13.78 15.79
C ASP A 263 0.16 13.95 14.38
N LEU A 264 -0.46 13.30 13.39
CA LEU A 264 -0.13 13.46 11.98
C LEU A 264 -0.37 14.89 11.48
N MET A 265 -1.51 15.49 11.84
CA MET A 265 -1.81 16.89 11.53
C MET A 265 -0.84 17.86 12.23
N LYS A 266 -0.45 17.57 13.47
CA LYS A 266 0.51 18.38 14.23
C LYS A 266 1.90 18.34 13.60
N LEU A 267 2.41 17.16 13.25
CA LEU A 267 3.70 17.00 12.57
C LEU A 267 3.72 17.76 11.24
N LYS A 268 2.63 17.67 10.46
CA LYS A 268 2.50 18.41 9.21
C LYS A 268 2.54 19.92 9.41
N LYS A 269 1.79 20.44 10.38
CA LYS A 269 1.81 21.88 10.68
C LYS A 269 3.21 22.35 11.08
N GLN A 270 3.95 21.54 11.83
CA GLN A 270 5.33 21.84 12.21
C GLN A 270 6.29 21.81 11.02
N SER A 271 6.16 20.84 10.10
CA SER A 271 6.99 20.78 8.90
C SER A 271 6.73 21.97 7.98
N GLU A 272 5.46 22.35 7.77
CA GLU A 272 5.10 23.53 6.97
C GLU A 272 5.70 24.83 7.54
N ILE A 273 5.64 25.00 8.88
CA ILE A 273 6.25 26.17 9.53
C ILE A 273 7.77 26.15 9.34
N LYS A 274 8.41 24.99 9.46
CA LYS A 274 9.86 24.84 9.25
C LYS A 274 10.25 25.15 7.80
N GLU A 275 9.51 24.65 6.82
CA GLU A 275 9.75 24.93 5.39
C GLU A 275 9.57 26.41 5.06
N ARG A 276 8.54 27.08 5.62
CA ARG A 276 8.38 28.53 5.45
C ARG A 276 9.58 29.29 5.99
N LYS A 277 10.05 28.93 7.19
CA LYS A 277 11.26 29.53 7.79
C LYS A 277 12.51 29.31 6.93
N ILE A 278 12.68 28.11 6.37
CA ILE A 278 13.80 27.80 5.46
C ILE A 278 13.71 28.67 4.21
N LYS A 279 12.55 28.74 3.55
CA LYS A 279 12.35 29.60 2.36
C LYS A 279 12.62 31.08 2.65
N GLU A 280 12.24 31.58 3.83
CA GLU A 280 12.55 32.95 4.25
C GLU A 280 14.05 33.17 4.47
N LEU A 281 14.75 32.22 5.07
CA LEU A 281 16.21 32.27 5.23
C LEU A 281 16.92 32.23 3.87
N ASP A 282 16.51 31.34 2.97
CA ASP A 282 17.08 31.23 1.62
C ASP A 282 16.91 32.55 0.85
N LYS A 283 15.71 33.17 0.91
CA LYS A 283 15.47 34.49 0.33
C LYS A 283 16.40 35.56 0.91
N ARG A 284 16.66 35.55 2.22
CA ARG A 284 17.59 36.49 2.87
C ARG A 284 19.04 36.26 2.41
N VAL A 285 19.47 35.00 2.31
CA VAL A 285 20.82 34.64 1.84
C VAL A 285 21.02 35.06 0.38
N VAL A 286 20.04 34.80 -0.49
CA VAL A 286 20.07 35.23 -1.89
C VAL A 286 20.12 36.76 -2.00
N LYS A 287 19.27 37.48 -1.25
CA LYS A 287 19.29 38.96 -1.22
C LYS A 287 20.63 39.50 -0.72
N LYS A 288 21.23 38.89 0.31
CA LYS A 288 22.55 39.29 0.81
C LYS A 288 23.65 39.04 -0.23
N LYS A 289 23.63 37.89 -0.90
CA LYS A 289 24.58 37.59 -2.00
C LYS A 289 24.42 38.57 -3.17
N LEU A 290 23.20 38.88 -3.58
CA LEU A 290 22.91 39.88 -4.60
C LEU A 290 23.46 41.25 -4.21
N ASN A 291 23.23 41.71 -2.98
CA ASN A 291 23.77 42.99 -2.51
C ASN A 291 25.31 43.01 -2.50
N VAL A 292 25.97 41.90 -2.15
CA VAL A 292 27.44 41.77 -2.16
C VAL A 292 27.99 41.68 -3.59
N SER A 293 27.32 40.97 -4.50
CA SER A 293 27.73 40.86 -5.91
C SER A 293 27.45 42.12 -6.70
N ILE A 294 26.42 42.87 -6.32
CA ILE A 294 26.05 44.11 -7.00
C ILE A 294 27.11 45.16 -6.73
N ASN A 295 27.63 45.32 -5.50
CA ASN A 295 28.69 46.29 -5.13
C ASN A 295 28.61 47.66 -5.88
N GLU A 296 27.41 48.03 -6.34
CA GLU A 296 27.09 49.33 -6.88
C GLU A 296 27.00 50.20 -5.65
N THR A 297 28.08 50.93 -5.40
CA THR A 297 27.99 52.14 -4.62
C THR A 297 26.97 53.02 -5.33
N LEU A 298 25.80 53.19 -4.71
CA LEU A 298 24.85 54.23 -5.11
C LEU A 298 25.69 55.50 -5.34
N ASP A 299 25.69 56.00 -6.59
CA ASP A 299 26.51 57.13 -7.10
C ASP A 299 27.84 56.81 -7.84
N ASN A 300 28.08 55.60 -8.34
CA ASN A 300 29.25 55.31 -9.19
C ASN A 300 29.02 55.43 -10.72
N LEU A 301 27.77 55.61 -11.16
CA LEU A 301 27.45 55.79 -12.58
C LEU A 301 27.62 57.26 -12.99
N GLU A 302 28.73 57.57 -13.67
CA GLU A 302 29.06 58.92 -14.16
C GLU A 302 27.88 59.59 -14.88
N ILE A 303 27.13 58.85 -15.69
CA ILE A 303 26.01 59.38 -16.48
C ILE A 303 24.87 59.95 -15.63
N ILE A 304 24.74 59.51 -14.36
CA ILE A 304 23.75 60.00 -13.40
C ILE A 304 24.28 61.25 -12.67
N ASN A 305 25.61 61.31 -12.42
CA ASN A 305 26.27 62.36 -11.65
C ASN A 305 26.64 63.61 -12.46
N ILE A 306 26.84 63.49 -13.78
CA ILE A 306 27.23 64.59 -14.68
C ILE A 306 26.12 65.66 -14.84
N GLY A 307 24.91 65.42 -14.32
CA GLY A 307 23.81 66.40 -14.31
C GLY A 307 23.13 66.63 -15.67
N LYS A 308 23.63 66.02 -16.76
CA LYS A 308 23.01 66.06 -18.09
C LYS A 308 21.70 65.26 -18.10
N ARG A 309 20.59 65.88 -18.53
CA ARG A 309 19.31 65.22 -18.77
C ARG A 309 19.33 64.55 -20.14
N THR A 310 19.57 63.23 -20.15
CA THR A 310 19.45 62.38 -21.33
C THR A 310 18.37 61.35 -21.04
N GLN A 311 17.76 60.77 -22.08
CA GLN A 311 16.75 59.71 -21.90
C GLN A 311 17.30 58.55 -21.06
N MET A 312 18.58 58.22 -21.23
CA MET A 312 19.27 57.21 -20.44
C MET A 312 19.45 57.63 -18.97
N SER A 313 19.81 58.90 -18.69
CA SER A 313 19.97 59.37 -17.31
C SER A 313 18.64 59.50 -16.58
N GLU A 314 17.55 59.83 -17.29
CA GLU A 314 16.19 59.86 -16.73
C GLU A 314 15.64 58.45 -16.47
N PHE A 315 15.88 57.49 -17.38
CA PHE A 315 15.53 56.08 -17.19
C PHE A 315 16.26 55.45 -16.01
N LEU A 316 17.57 55.68 -15.87
CA LEU A 316 18.33 55.16 -14.73
C LEU A 316 17.91 55.82 -13.41
N LYS A 317 17.51 57.10 -13.43
CA LYS A 317 16.94 57.78 -12.25
C LYS A 317 15.56 57.25 -11.87
N SER A 318 14.73 56.81 -12.80
CA SER A 318 13.42 56.23 -12.49
C SER A 318 13.53 54.83 -11.87
N ILE A 319 14.55 54.05 -12.24
CA ILE A 319 14.87 52.76 -11.60
C ILE A 319 15.44 52.95 -10.18
N ARG A 320 16.16 54.05 -9.92
CA ARG A 320 16.72 54.40 -8.60
C ARG A 320 15.65 54.73 -7.54
N GLY A 321 14.41 55.02 -7.95
CA GLY A 321 13.31 55.36 -7.06
C GLY A 321 12.01 54.61 -7.41
N ALA A 322 11.97 53.32 -7.09
CA ALA A 322 10.78 52.49 -6.92
C ALA A 322 10.99 51.46 -5.80
#